data_AF-A0A5K1BCG7-F1
#
_entry.id   AF-A0A5K1BCG7-F1
#
_cell.length_a   1.000
_cell.length_b   1.000
_cell.length_c   1.000
_cell.angle_alpha   90.00
_cell.angle_beta   90.00
_cell.angle_gamma   90.00
#
_symmetry.space_group_name_H-M   'P 1'
#
loop_
_entity.id
_entity.type
_entity.pdbx_description
1 polymer ?
#
loop_
_entity_poly.entity_id
_entity_poly.type
_entity_poly.pdbx_seq_one_letter_code
_entity_poly.pdbx_strand_id
1 'polypeptide(L)' 'VLGTVGHPLRSTEIKIVDLETGSNLPTGQKGIVKVRGLQVMKGYYK' A
#
# COMPACT_ATOMS: atom_id res chain seq x y z
N VAL A 1 7.45 12.00 13.23
CA VAL A 1 6.08 12.53 13.03
C VAL A 1 5.15 11.74 13.91
N LEU A 2 4.44 12.38 14.84
CA LEU A 2 3.49 11.68 15.71
C LEU A 2 2.42 10.99 14.83
N GLY A 3 2.11 9.72 15.09
CA GLY A 3 1.08 8.98 14.34
C GLY A 3 1.54 8.32 13.02
N THR A 4 2.85 8.25 12.74
CA THR A 4 3.38 7.43 11.62
C THR A 4 3.49 5.95 11.98
N VAL A 5 3.37 5.08 10.98
CA VAL A 5 3.66 3.64 11.07
C VAL A 5 5.07 3.27 10.59
N GLY A 6 5.90 4.27 10.21
CA GLY A 6 7.27 4.07 9.73
C GLY A 6 7.37 3.80 8.22
N HIS A 7 8.54 3.33 7.80
CA HIS A 7 8.83 3.01 6.39
C HIS A 7 8.45 1.55 6.06
N PRO A 8 8.20 1.22 4.78
CA PRO A 8 8.02 -0.16 4.35
C PRO A 8 9.20 -1.06 4.71
N LEU A 9 8.94 -2.36 4.86
CA LEU A 9 10.00 -3.37 4.94
C LEU A 9 10.85 -3.36 3.66
N ARG A 10 12.09 -3.85 3.76
CA ARG A 10 12.99 -3.97 2.59
C ARG A 10 12.32 -4.77 1.48
N SER A 11 12.53 -4.34 0.24
CA SER A 11 11.97 -4.97 -0.96
C SER A 11 10.43 -5.04 -0.98
N THR A 12 9.76 -4.13 -0.25
CA THR A 12 8.30 -3.95 -0.28
C THR A 12 7.96 -2.61 -0.89
N GLU A 13 7.10 -2.62 -1.90
CA GLU A 13 6.57 -1.43 -2.54
C GLU A 13 5.18 -1.12 -2.03
N ILE A 14 4.91 0.16 -1.78
CA ILE A 14 3.62 0.67 -1.34
C ILE A 14 3.21 1.82 -2.27
N LYS A 15 1.94 1.85 -2.65
CA LYS A 15 1.32 3.01 -3.27
C LYS A 15 -0.06 3.28 -2.67
N ILE A 16 -0.46 4.55 -2.69
CA ILE A 16 -1.80 4.98 -2.30
C ILE A 16 -2.61 5.20 -3.57
N VAL A 17 -3.80 4.62 -3.64
CA VAL A 17 -4.68 4.77 -4.80
C VAL A 17 -6.08 5.24 -4.40
N ASP A 18 -6.72 5.91 -5.34
CA ASP A 18 -8.14 6.23 -5.25
C ASP A 18 -9.00 4.95 -5.24
N LEU A 19 -10.09 4.97 -4.46
CA LEU A 19 -10.95 3.79 -4.25
C LEU A 19 -11.76 3.45 -5.50
N GLU A 20 -12.27 4.47 -6.20
CA GLU A 20 -13.19 4.28 -7.32
C GLU A 20 -12.43 4.08 -8.63
N THR A 21 -11.46 4.94 -8.91
CA THR A 21 -10.72 4.95 -10.18
C THR A 21 -9.49 4.06 -10.17
N GLY A 22 -8.95 3.72 -8.98
CA GLY A 22 -7.70 2.97 -8.84
C GLY A 22 -6.43 3.74 -9.23
N SER A 23 -6.54 5.03 -9.53
CA SER A 23 -5.43 5.92 -9.92
C SER A 23 -4.48 6.18 -8.74
N ASN A 24 -3.19 6.41 -9.02
CA ASN A 24 -2.22 6.75 -7.98
C ASN A 24 -2.52 8.14 -7.42
N LEU A 25 -2.55 8.27 -6.10
CA LEU A 25 -2.74 9.55 -5.42
C LEU A 25 -1.40 10.21 -5.06
N PRO A 26 -1.31 11.55 -5.10
CA PRO A 26 -0.19 12.29 -4.55
C PRO A 26 0.06 12.04 -3.06
N THR A 27 1.28 12.33 -2.61
CA THR A 27 1.66 12.20 -1.19
C THR A 27 0.77 13.06 -0.29
N GLY A 28 0.34 12.50 0.83
CA GLY A 28 -0.49 13.18 1.83
C GLY A 28 -2.01 13.01 1.64
N GLN A 29 -2.45 12.39 0.54
CA GLN A 29 -3.87 12.11 0.31
C GLN A 29 -4.27 10.75 0.89
N LYS A 30 -5.48 10.67 1.42
CA LYS A 30 -6.06 9.42 1.96
C LYS A 30 -6.60 8.58 0.80
N GLY A 31 -6.30 7.28 0.82
CA GLY A 31 -6.80 6.31 -0.16
C GLY A 31 -6.54 4.87 0.27
N ILE A 32 -6.67 3.93 -0.66
CA ILE A 32 -6.35 2.52 -0.43
C ILE A 32 -4.84 2.33 -0.47
N VAL A 33 -4.30 1.66 0.56
CA VAL A 33 -2.92 1.18 0.57
C VAL A 33 -2.83 -0.09 -0.27
N LYS A 34 -2.11 -0.05 -1.40
CA LYS A 34 -1.74 -1.24 -2.17
C LYS A 34 -0.28 -1.59 -1.89
N VAL A 35 -0.01 -2.88 -1.68
CA VAL A 35 1.30 -3.41 -1.29
C VAL A 35 1.74 -4.50 -2.28
N ARG A 36 3.03 -4.50 -2.63
CA ARG A 36 3.67 -5.54 -3.45
C ARG A 36 4.99 -5.96 -2.82
N GLY A 37 5.22 -7.27 -2.68
CA GLY A 37 6.44 -7.83 -2.11
C GLY A 37 6.35 -9.35 -1.95
N LEU A 38 7.48 -9.98 -1.63
CA LEU A 38 7.58 -11.44 -1.48
C LEU A 38 6.74 -11.99 -0.33
N GLN A 39 6.47 -11.15 0.68
CA GLN A 39 5.69 -11.50 1.87
C GLN A 39 4.17 -11.53 1.65
N VAL A 40 3.67 -11.06 0.49
CA VAL A 40 2.22 -11.03 0.22
C VAL A 40 1.73 -12.46 -0.10
N MET A 41 0.63 -12.89 0.54
CA MET A 41 0.06 -14.22 0.29
C MET A 41 -0.36 -14.41 -1.17
N LYS A 42 -0.25 -15.64 -1.69
CA LYS A 42 -0.60 -15.97 -3.09
C LYS A 42 -2.10 -15.91 -3.38
N GLY A 43 -2.93 -15.90 -2.34
CA GLY A 43 -4.38 -15.91 -2.43
C GLY A 43 -4.99 -16.77 -1.33
N TYR A 44 -6.30 -16.92 -1.39
CA TYR A 44 -7.04 -17.80 -0.49
C TYR A 44 -7.02 -19.23 -1.02
N TYR A 45 -7.09 -20.20 -0.10
CA TYR A 45 -7.29 -21.61 -0.44
C TYR A 45 -8.63 -21.79 -1.19
N LYS A 46 -8.69 -22.76 -2.10
CA LYS A 46 -9.90 -23.09 -2.88
C LYS A 46 -10.70 -24.19 -2.21
#